data_AF-A0AAU4YHM2-F1
#
_entry.id   AF-A0AAU4YHM2-F1
#
_cell.length_a   1.000
_cell.length_b   1.000
_cell.length_c   1.000
_cell.angle_alpha   90.00
_cell.angle_beta   90.00
_cell.angle_gamma   90.00
#
_symmetry.space_group_name_H-M   'P 1'
#
loop_
_entity.id
_entity.type
_entity.pdbx_description
1 polymer ?
#
loop_
_entity_poly.entity_id
_entity_poly.type
_entity_poly.pdbx_seq_one_letter_code
_entity_poly.pdbx_strand_id
1 'polypeptide(L)' 'MQPTYPAADVRVFSLNAGLIDGVPVTAPPYGDIQEVVIGILQQRAQQLGAPTEAVITDDRYGGSIRILIHPDGMTEPLD' A
#
# COMPACT_ATOMS: atom_id res chain seq x y z
N MET A 1 -9.68 6.92 21.40
CA MET A 1 -8.28 6.79 20.96
C MET A 1 -8.33 6.07 19.64
N GLN A 2 -7.89 6.69 18.54
CA GLN A 2 -7.87 6.03 17.24
C GLN A 2 -6.81 4.92 17.30
N PRO A 3 -7.12 3.67 16.92
CA PRO A 3 -6.11 2.62 16.88
C PRO A 3 -4.97 3.07 15.95
N THR A 4 -3.73 3.03 16.45
CA THR A 4 -2.54 3.28 15.65
C THR A 4 -2.15 1.97 14.99
N TYR A 5 -2.51 1.81 13.72
CA TYR A 5 -2.04 0.67 12.92
C TYR A 5 -0.59 0.92 12.50
N PRO A 6 0.23 -0.14 12.36
CA PRO A 6 1.55 0.02 11.76
C PRO A 6 1.38 0.54 10.32
N ALA A 7 1.84 1.75 10.08
CA ALA A 7 1.76 2.40 8.78
C ALA A 7 2.89 1.90 7.87
N ALA A 8 2.53 1.40 6.69
CA ALA A 8 3.47 1.08 5.62
C ALA A 8 3.82 2.34 4.81
N ASP A 9 5.10 2.54 4.52
CA ASP A 9 5.56 3.60 3.60
C ASP A 9 5.66 3.01 2.19
N VAL A 10 4.91 3.56 1.25
CA VAL A 10 4.89 3.10 -0.14
C VAL A 10 5.33 4.22 -1.07
N ARG A 11 6.27 3.91 -1.95
CA ARG A 11 6.70 4.83 -3.01
C ARG A 11 6.51 4.21 -4.38
N VAL A 12 5.76 4.87 -5.24
CA VAL A 12 5.53 4.43 -6.63
C VAL A 12 6.37 5.28 -7.57
N PHE A 13 7.27 4.64 -8.32
CA PHE A 13 8.18 5.34 -9.23
C PHE A 13 7.76 5.22 -10.70
N SER A 14 7.05 4.15 -11.04
CA SER A 14 6.61 3.84 -12.41
C SER A 14 5.32 3.03 -12.37
N LEU A 15 4.70 2.76 -13.52
CA LEU A 15 3.53 1.87 -13.60
C LEU A 15 3.82 0.42 -13.13
N ASN A 16 5.09 0.02 -13.09
CA ASN A 16 5.48 -1.38 -12.85
C ASN A 16 6.44 -1.55 -11.66
N ALA A 17 6.80 -0.49 -10.95
CA ALA A 17 7.81 -0.57 -9.90
C ALA A 17 7.62 0.49 -8.80
N GLY A 18 7.92 0.07 -7.56
CA GLY A 18 7.89 0.89 -6.37
C GLY A 18 8.63 0.25 -5.20
N LEU A 19 8.45 0.81 -4.01
CA LEU A 19 8.92 0.27 -2.73
C LEU A 19 7.76 0.13 -1.76
N ILE A 20 7.88 -0.85 -0.85
CA ILE A 20 7.09 -0.94 0.39
C ILE A 20 8.10 -1.03 1.54
N ASP A 21 8.07 -0.07 2.46
CA ASP A 21 9.01 0.06 3.58
C ASP A 21 10.49 -0.02 3.14
N GLY A 22 10.80 0.56 1.98
CA GLY A 22 12.13 0.50 1.36
C GLY A 22 12.44 -0.79 0.60
N VAL A 23 11.58 -1.81 0.64
CA VAL A 23 11.75 -3.08 -0.08
C VAL A 23 11.23 -2.95 -1.52
N PRO A 24 12.04 -3.27 -2.55
CA PRO A 24 11.60 -3.21 -3.94
C PRO A 24 10.45 -4.15 -4.27
N VAL A 25 9.47 -3.62 -5.00
CA VAL A 25 8.32 -4.35 -5.53
C VAL A 25 8.15 -4.04 -7.00
N THR A 26 7.88 -5.08 -7.79
CA THR A 26 7.64 -4.97 -9.23
C THR A 26 6.33 -5.64 -9.61
N ALA A 27 5.59 -5.00 -10.51
CA ALA A 27 4.44 -5.63 -11.16
C ALA A 27 4.93 -6.71 -12.15
N PRO A 28 4.17 -7.80 -12.34
CA PRO A 28 4.43 -8.74 -13.43
C PRO A 28 4.21 -8.05 -14.80
N PRO A 29 4.67 -8.65 -15.91
CA PRO A 29 4.38 -8.13 -17.24
C PRO A 29 2.87 -7.90 -17.44
N TYR A 30 2.51 -6.71 -17.91
CA TYR A 30 1.13 -6.25 -18.10
C TYR A 30 0.29 -6.08 -16.81
N GLY A 31 0.90 -6.21 -15.63
CA GLY A 31 0.25 -5.93 -14.34
C GLY A 31 0.36 -4.46 -13.93
N ASP A 32 -0.44 -4.06 -12.95
CA ASP A 32 -0.38 -2.73 -12.33
C ASP A 32 0.33 -2.81 -10.97
N ILE A 33 1.33 -1.94 -10.76
CA ILE A 33 2.02 -1.82 -9.47
C ILE A 33 1.07 -1.52 -8.31
N GLN A 34 -0.02 -0.80 -8.55
CA GLN A 34 -1.01 -0.47 -7.52
C GLN A 34 -1.71 -1.73 -7.00
N GLU A 35 -2.12 -2.63 -7.90
CA GLU A 35 -2.72 -3.91 -7.52
C GLU A 35 -1.74 -4.78 -6.72
N VAL A 36 -0.47 -4.80 -7.12
CA VAL A 36 0.58 -5.54 -6.40
C VAL A 36 0.79 -4.98 -4.99
N VAL A 37 0.89 -3.65 -4.86
CA VAL A 37 1.02 -2.98 -3.56
C VAL A 37 -0.18 -3.29 -2.67
N ILE A 38 -1.40 -3.12 -3.16
CA ILE A 38 -2.63 -3.39 -2.41
C ILE A 38 -2.65 -4.86 -1.96
N GLY A 39 -2.32 -5.80 -2.84
CA GLY A 39 -2.30 -7.23 -2.52
C GLY A 39 -1.28 -7.58 -1.42
N ILE A 40 -0.08 -7.00 -1.46
CA ILE A 40 0.94 -7.21 -0.40
C ILE A 40 0.45 -6.65 0.94
N LEU A 41 -0.14 -5.46 0.95
CA LEU A 41 -0.64 -4.83 2.17
C LEU A 41 -1.86 -5.55 2.72
N GLN A 42 -2.73 -6.08 1.87
CA GLN A 42 -3.84 -6.95 2.27
C GLN A 42 -3.32 -8.25 2.90
N GLN A 43 -2.32 -8.89 2.31
CA GLN A 43 -1.71 -10.09 2.89
C GLN A 43 -1.10 -9.78 4.28
N ARG A 44 -0.48 -8.61 4.45
CA ARG A 44 0.01 -8.14 5.75
C ARG A 44 -1.14 -7.95 6.74
N ALA A 45 -2.24 -7.32 6.34
CA ALA A 45 -3.42 -7.15 7.19
C ALA A 45 -4.02 -8.51 7.63
N GLN A 46 -4.07 -9.48 6.73
CA GLN A 46 -4.50 -10.85 7.04
C GLN A 46 -3.58 -11.55 8.04
N GLN A 47 -2.26 -11.40 7.89
CA GLN A 47 -1.28 -11.97 8.82
C GLN A 47 -1.38 -11.34 10.22
N LEU A 48 -1.68 -10.04 10.29
CA LEU A 48 -1.85 -9.30 11.55
C LEU A 48 -3.23 -9.50 12.18
N GLY A 49 -4.23 -9.95 11.42
CA GLY A 49 -5.63 -10.01 11.86
C GLY A 49 -6.24 -8.63 12.11
N ALA A 50 -5.65 -7.58 11.54
CA ALA A 50 -6.06 -6.19 11.72
C ALA A 50 -5.76 -5.36 10.46
N PRO A 51 -6.46 -4.24 10.25
CA PRO A 51 -6.17 -3.35 9.12
C PRO A 51 -4.73 -2.82 9.12
N THR A 52 -4.19 -2.57 7.94
CA THR A 52 -2.86 -1.98 7.73
C THR A 52 -3.02 -0.58 7.17
N GLU A 53 -2.50 0.43 7.87
CA GLU A 53 -2.41 1.79 7.32
C GLU A 53 -1.27 1.85 6.29
N ALA A 54 -1.43 2.64 5.24
CA ALA A 54 -0.38 2.89 4.25
C ALA A 54 -0.39 4.34 3.82
N VAL A 55 0.80 4.92 3.73
CA VAL A 55 1.05 6.20 3.07
C VAL A 55 1.63 5.89 1.70
N ILE A 56 0.90 6.22 0.64
CA ILE A 56 1.32 5.98 -0.73
C ILE A 56 1.72 7.30 -1.36
N THR A 57 3.02 7.47 -1.61
CA THR A 57 3.59 8.57 -2.37
C THR A 57 3.78 8.13 -3.83
N ASP A 58 3.15 8.85 -4.74
CA ASP A 58 3.36 8.68 -6.18
C ASP A 58 4.38 9.72 -6.67
N ASP A 59 5.62 9.29 -6.84
CA ASP A 59 6.73 10.16 -7.25
C ASP A 59 6.60 10.62 -8.72
N ARG A 60 5.74 9.98 -9.52
CA ARG A 60 5.51 10.36 -10.92
C ARG A 60 4.71 11.65 -11.03
N TYR A 61 3.77 11.84 -10.11
CA TYR A 61 2.83 12.96 -10.09
C TYR A 61 3.00 13.87 -8.87
N GLY A 62 3.85 13.49 -7.91
CA GLY A 62 4.10 14.25 -6.68
C GLY A 62 2.95 14.21 -5.67
N GLY A 63 2.05 13.23 -5.79
CA GLY A 63 0.89 13.06 -4.92
C GLY A 63 1.19 12.16 -3.73
N SER A 64 0.46 12.32 -2.63
CA SER A 64 0.45 11.35 -1.54
C SER A 64 -0.95 11.14 -1.01
N ILE A 65 -1.31 9.89 -0.76
CA ILE A 65 -2.58 9.50 -0.13
C ILE A 65 -2.30 8.65 1.09
N ARG A 66 -3.22 8.66 2.05
CA ARG A 66 -3.22 7.74 3.17
C ARG A 66 -4.44 6.86 3.05
N ILE A 67 -4.24 5.56 3.18
CA ILE A 67 -5.31 4.57 3.06
C ILE A 67 -5.18 3.53 4.17
N LEU A 68 -6.30 2.93 4.54
CA LEU A 68 -6.39 1.77 5.39
C LEU A 68 -6.78 0.57 4.54
N ILE A 69 -5.98 -0.51 4.57
CA ILE A 69 -6.27 -1.77 3.88
C ILE A 69 -6.74 -2.78 4.91
N HIS A 70 -7.97 -3.27 4.75
CA HIS A 70 -8.57 -4.27 5.62
C HIS A 70 -8.21 -5.71 5.19
N PRO A 71 -8.21 -6.70 6.10
CA PRO A 71 -7.90 -8.10 5.77
C PRO A 71 -8.81 -8.72 4.70
N ASP A 72 -10.05 -8.23 4.59
CA ASP A 72 -11.04 -8.66 3.60
C ASP A 72 -10.83 -8.02 2.21
N GLY A 73 -9.86 -7.10 2.09
CA GLY A 73 -9.53 -6.40 0.85
C GLY A 73 -10.25 -5.07 0.67
N MET A 74 -11.09 -4.65 1.62
CA MET A 74 -11.67 -3.31 1.60
C MET A 74 -10.57 -2.26 1.83
N THR A 75 -10.67 -1.13 1.13
CA THR A 75 -9.77 0.01 1.31
C THR A 75 -10.57 1.24 1.73
N GLU A 76 -10.09 1.96 2.74
CA GLU A 76 -10.69 3.20 3.23
C GLU A 76 -9.67 4.35 3.12
N PRO A 77 -10.02 5.51 2.55
CA PRO A 77 -9.16 6.68 2.62
C PRO A 77 -9.06 7.18 4.07
N LEU A 78 -7.87 7.66 4.44
CA LEU A 78 -7.61 8.31 5.71
C LEU A 78 -7.31 9.79 5.43
N ASP A 79 -8.28 10.66 5.68
CA ASP A 79 -8.11 12.12 5.57
C ASP A 79 -7.20 12.70 6.70
#